data_AF-A0A368YJV4-F1
#
_entry.id   AF-A0A368YJV4-F1
#
_cell.length_a   1.000
_cell.length_b   1.000
_cell.length_c   1.000
_cell.angle_alpha   90.00
_cell.angle_beta   90.00
_cell.angle_gamma   90.00
#
_symmetry.space_group_name_H-M   'P 1'
#
loop_
_entity.id
_entity.type
_entity.pdbx_description
1 polymer ?
#
loop_
_entity_poly.entity_id
_entity_poly.type
_entity_poly.pdbx_seq_one_letter_code
_entity_poly.pdbx_strand_id
1 'polypeptide(L)'
;MTCPTCRQNCGNGASNPARHRQGDPIYMSLCRIMCQVRKEFCEGRHRGKTQSQVAEDRAKTDGRLRGAIQNNADPRIRGGQPQVNSQRYVRYDNMPRRWRRTPVSPETIRRHLDNIESQIRRRGARIMATKAGRAAARSWIKLVPILNVISTAYDVYDIGSAGIEIVQEIRQARQQLSGDIYRVRPDVAVEGANGQLQSIYDFKFDGDQWQEGQEELYRKSLQDSNAADQRPHQVNSAECGCDGPANIRSGGALS
;
A
#
# COMPACT_ATOMS: atom_id res chain seq x y z
N MET A 1 -26.87 8.27 -23.72
CA MET A 1 -27.14 8.40 -22.28
C MET A 1 -25.87 8.86 -21.59
N THR A 2 -25.86 10.08 -21.07
CA THR A 2 -24.78 10.62 -20.23
C THR A 2 -24.81 9.92 -18.88
N CYS A 3 -23.70 9.26 -18.53
CA CYS A 3 -23.55 8.65 -17.22
C CYS A 3 -23.53 9.75 -16.14
N PRO A 4 -24.43 9.71 -15.13
CA PRO A 4 -24.50 10.75 -14.09
C PRO A 4 -23.20 10.94 -13.33
N THR A 5 -22.33 9.92 -13.30
CA THR A 5 -21.06 9.90 -12.57
C THR A 5 -19.84 10.22 -13.44
N CYS A 6 -19.98 10.41 -14.75
CA CYS A 6 -18.86 10.74 -15.65
C CYS A 6 -19.23 11.90 -16.57
N ARG A 7 -18.88 13.13 -16.14
CA ARG A 7 -19.09 14.37 -16.92
C ARG A 7 -18.36 14.39 -18.28
N GLN A 8 -17.41 13.48 -18.52
CA GLN A 8 -16.48 13.53 -19.67
C GLN A 8 -16.36 12.22 -20.48
N ASN A 9 -17.43 11.44 -20.63
CA ASN A 9 -17.44 10.13 -21.32
C ASN A 9 -16.90 8.97 -20.45
N CYS A 10 -17.32 7.73 -20.72
CA CYS A 10 -16.93 6.55 -19.92
C CYS A 10 -15.49 6.08 -20.14
N GLY A 11 -14.77 6.69 -21.09
CA GLY A 11 -13.50 6.16 -21.56
C GLY A 11 -13.64 4.86 -22.35
N ASN A 12 -12.55 4.40 -22.96
CA ASN A 12 -12.46 3.04 -23.51
C ASN A 12 -11.85 2.02 -22.52
N GLY A 13 -11.38 2.48 -21.36
CA GLY A 13 -10.69 1.68 -20.34
C GLY A 13 -9.19 1.52 -20.60
N ALA A 14 -8.67 2.15 -21.66
CA ALA A 14 -7.24 2.26 -21.90
C ALA A 14 -6.67 3.45 -21.12
N SER A 15 -5.45 3.29 -20.64
CA SER A 15 -4.68 4.35 -20.00
C SER A 15 -3.73 4.99 -21.01
N ASN A 16 -3.61 6.30 -20.98
CA ASN A 16 -2.56 7.05 -21.66
C ASN A 16 -1.89 8.01 -20.66
N PRO A 17 -1.01 7.51 -19.77
CA PRO A 17 -0.49 8.32 -18.69
C PRO A 17 0.37 9.48 -19.17
N ALA A 18 0.37 10.58 -18.41
CA ALA A 18 1.17 11.76 -18.70
C ALA A 18 2.64 11.42 -18.91
N ARG A 19 3.33 12.12 -19.84
CA ARG A 19 4.70 11.78 -20.28
C ARG A 19 5.69 11.55 -19.13
N HIS A 20 5.62 12.37 -18.08
CA HIS A 20 6.51 12.26 -16.93
C HIS A 20 6.27 11.02 -16.05
N ARG A 21 5.15 10.30 -16.23
CA ARG A 21 4.80 9.05 -15.54
C ARG A 21 5.08 7.79 -16.37
N GLN A 22 5.35 7.93 -17.67
CA GLN A 22 5.51 6.79 -18.58
C GLN A 22 6.75 5.94 -18.27
N GLY A 23 7.74 6.51 -17.58
CA GLY A 23 8.92 5.79 -17.10
C GLY A 23 8.68 4.94 -15.84
N ASP A 24 7.51 5.02 -15.22
CA ASP A 24 7.17 4.25 -14.02
C ASP A 24 6.24 3.06 -14.37
N PRO A 25 6.77 1.82 -14.45
CA PRO A 25 5.99 0.67 -14.88
C PRO A 25 4.90 0.27 -13.86
N ILE A 26 5.08 0.61 -12.58
CA ILE A 26 4.05 0.39 -11.56
C ILE A 26 2.90 1.36 -11.81
N TYR A 27 3.20 2.65 -11.93
CA TYR A 27 2.21 3.69 -12.19
C TYR A 27 1.42 3.40 -13.47
N MET A 28 2.09 2.99 -14.54
CA MET A 28 1.47 2.57 -15.80
C MET A 28 0.48 1.41 -15.61
N SER A 29 0.84 0.42 -14.78
CA SER A 29 -0.03 -0.72 -14.48
C SER A 29 -1.23 -0.32 -13.63
N LEU A 30 -1.03 0.54 -12.64
CA LEU A 30 -2.10 1.09 -11.81
C LEU A 30 -3.04 2.00 -12.61
N CYS A 31 -2.53 2.81 -13.54
CA CYS A 31 -3.38 3.61 -14.44
C CYS A 31 -4.29 2.75 -15.30
N ARG A 32 -3.81 1.60 -15.78
CA ARG A 32 -4.66 0.65 -16.51
C ARG A 32 -5.81 0.15 -15.62
N ILE A 33 -5.51 -0.25 -14.39
CA ILE A 33 -6.53 -0.69 -13.42
C ILE A 33 -7.53 0.45 -13.20
N MET A 34 -7.05 1.67 -12.96
CA MET A 34 -7.90 2.83 -12.71
C MET A 34 -8.85 3.13 -13.88
N CYS A 35 -8.36 3.16 -15.11
CA CYS A 35 -9.22 3.43 -16.28
C CYS A 35 -10.23 2.30 -16.53
N GLN A 36 -9.86 1.05 -16.27
CA GLN A 36 -10.80 -0.08 -16.33
C GLN A 36 -11.91 0.04 -15.28
N VAL A 37 -11.56 0.36 -14.04
CA VAL A 37 -12.53 0.56 -12.95
C VAL A 37 -13.45 1.73 -13.27
N ARG A 38 -12.92 2.86 -13.73
CA ARG A 38 -13.72 4.02 -14.09
C ARG A 38 -14.75 3.69 -15.18
N LYS A 39 -14.34 2.97 -16.22
CA LYS A 39 -15.26 2.46 -17.25
C LYS A 39 -16.32 1.53 -16.67
N GLU A 40 -15.93 0.57 -15.84
CA GLU A 40 -16.85 -0.38 -15.20
C GLU A 40 -17.93 0.33 -14.38
N PHE A 41 -17.55 1.38 -13.64
CA PHE A 41 -18.49 2.19 -12.87
C PHE A 41 -19.39 3.03 -13.77
N CYS A 42 -18.84 3.62 -14.82
CA CYS A 42 -19.63 4.38 -15.80
C CYS A 42 -20.68 3.50 -16.50
N GLU A 43 -20.36 2.22 -16.75
CA GLU A 43 -21.24 1.22 -17.35
C GLU A 43 -22.17 0.52 -16.33
N GLY A 44 -22.13 0.90 -15.04
CA GLY A 44 -23.00 0.32 -14.00
C GLY A 44 -22.68 -1.14 -13.63
N ARG A 45 -21.46 -1.62 -13.93
CA ARG A 45 -21.05 -3.03 -13.76
C ARG A 45 -20.41 -3.36 -12.41
N HIS A 46 -20.38 -2.40 -11.48
CA HIS A 46 -19.62 -2.45 -10.23
C HIS A 46 -20.24 -3.29 -9.09
N ARG A 47 -21.41 -3.91 -9.31
CA ARG A 47 -22.07 -4.87 -8.38
C ARG A 47 -22.14 -4.39 -6.91
N GLY A 48 -22.37 -3.10 -6.68
CA GLY A 48 -22.51 -2.52 -5.33
C GLY A 48 -21.20 -2.29 -4.56
N LYS A 49 -20.03 -2.54 -5.17
CA LYS A 49 -18.72 -2.17 -4.60
C LYS A 49 -18.41 -0.69 -4.85
N THR A 50 -17.48 -0.13 -4.06
CA THR A 50 -16.87 1.20 -4.32
C THR A 50 -15.73 1.10 -5.34
N GLN A 51 -15.35 2.21 -5.97
CA GLN A 51 -14.29 2.22 -6.98
C GLN A 51 -12.96 1.72 -6.41
N SER A 52 -12.58 2.19 -5.22
CA SER A 52 -11.38 1.73 -4.51
C SER A 52 -11.40 0.23 -4.26
N GLN A 53 -12.53 -0.34 -3.79
CA GLN A 53 -12.65 -1.79 -3.58
C GLN A 53 -12.42 -2.60 -4.85
N VAL A 54 -12.99 -2.18 -5.99
CA VAL A 54 -12.78 -2.87 -7.27
C VAL A 54 -11.33 -2.71 -7.75
N ALA A 55 -10.73 -1.54 -7.56
CA ALA A 55 -9.34 -1.28 -7.92
C ALA A 55 -8.36 -2.12 -7.11
N GLU A 56 -8.57 -2.23 -5.80
CA GLU A 56 -7.79 -3.09 -4.91
C GLU A 56 -7.92 -4.57 -5.30
N ASP A 57 -9.13 -5.06 -5.56
CA ASP A 57 -9.34 -6.46 -5.97
C ASP A 57 -8.61 -6.79 -7.28
N ARG A 58 -8.62 -5.84 -8.23
CA ARG A 58 -7.84 -5.96 -9.47
C ARG A 58 -6.33 -5.90 -9.19
N ALA A 59 -5.87 -4.96 -8.36
CA ALA A 59 -4.45 -4.82 -8.02
C ALA A 59 -3.87 -6.08 -7.36
N LYS A 60 -4.64 -6.79 -6.52
CA LYS A 60 -4.20 -8.07 -5.91
C LYS A 60 -3.88 -9.15 -6.93
N THR A 61 -4.58 -9.15 -8.06
CA THR A 61 -4.55 -10.23 -9.06
C THR A 61 -3.89 -9.82 -10.39
N ASP A 62 -3.57 -8.54 -10.58
CA ASP A 62 -2.97 -8.05 -11.82
C ASP A 62 -1.52 -8.52 -11.97
N GLY A 63 -1.30 -9.44 -12.92
CA GLY A 63 0.02 -9.99 -13.21
C GLY A 63 1.01 -8.98 -13.78
N ARG A 64 0.54 -7.89 -14.40
CA ARG A 64 1.43 -6.85 -14.96
C ARG A 64 1.93 -5.94 -13.85
N LEU A 65 1.08 -5.57 -12.90
CA LEU A 65 1.46 -4.87 -11.68
C LEU A 65 2.47 -5.70 -10.89
N ARG A 66 2.19 -6.99 -10.68
CA ARG A 66 3.13 -7.89 -10.00
C ARG A 66 4.48 -7.96 -10.75
N GLY A 67 4.46 -8.12 -12.07
CA GLY A 67 5.67 -8.12 -12.89
C GLY A 67 6.44 -6.80 -12.86
N ALA A 68 5.74 -5.66 -12.84
CA ALA A 68 6.35 -4.34 -12.72
C ALA A 68 7.03 -4.15 -11.36
N ILE A 69 6.40 -4.61 -10.27
CA ILE A 69 6.94 -4.52 -8.91
C ILE A 69 8.14 -5.45 -8.70
N GLN A 70 8.06 -6.67 -9.23
CA GLN A 70 9.11 -7.67 -9.09
C GLN A 70 10.28 -7.46 -10.07
N ASN A 71 10.18 -6.47 -10.97
CA ASN A 71 11.24 -6.15 -11.91
C ASN A 71 12.43 -5.51 -11.18
N ASN A 72 13.56 -6.22 -11.16
CA ASN A 72 14.79 -5.77 -10.52
C ASN A 72 15.48 -4.60 -11.24
N ALA A 73 14.99 -4.19 -12.42
CA ALA A 73 15.54 -3.07 -13.16
C ALA A 73 15.29 -1.71 -12.50
N ASP A 74 14.21 -1.56 -11.73
CA ASP A 74 13.92 -0.30 -11.03
C ASP A 74 14.65 -0.28 -9.67
N PRO A 75 15.67 0.59 -9.49
CA PRO A 75 16.43 0.67 -8.24
C PRO A 75 15.57 1.09 -7.04
N ARG A 76 14.41 1.71 -7.25
CA ARG A 76 13.52 2.17 -6.18
C ARG A 76 12.81 1.02 -5.45
N ILE A 77 12.61 -0.11 -6.13
CA ILE A 77 11.68 -1.17 -5.72
C ILE A 77 12.25 -2.60 -5.90
N ARG A 78 13.58 -2.76 -5.97
CA ARG A 78 14.23 -4.02 -6.35
C ARG A 78 13.69 -5.21 -5.54
N GLY A 79 13.17 -6.21 -6.26
CA GLY A 79 12.63 -7.43 -5.67
C GLY A 79 11.39 -7.21 -4.80
N GLY A 80 10.64 -6.13 -5.04
CA GLY A 80 9.48 -5.76 -4.24
C GLY A 80 8.32 -6.76 -4.33
N GLN A 81 7.37 -6.62 -3.40
CA GLN A 81 6.12 -7.35 -3.34
C GLN A 81 4.95 -6.36 -3.16
N PRO A 82 3.83 -6.55 -3.89
CA PRO A 82 2.65 -5.73 -3.71
C PRO A 82 1.95 -6.06 -2.39
N GLN A 83 1.66 -5.02 -1.59
CA GLN A 83 0.76 -5.07 -0.46
C GLN A 83 -0.46 -4.21 -0.76
N VAL A 84 -1.59 -4.84 -1.05
CA VAL A 84 -2.81 -4.13 -1.44
C VAL A 84 -3.75 -4.00 -0.25
N ASN A 85 -4.21 -2.78 0.02
CA ASN A 85 -5.11 -2.44 1.13
C ASN A 85 -4.56 -2.94 2.49
N SER A 86 -3.24 -2.96 2.64
CA SER A 86 -2.57 -3.47 3.84
C SER A 86 -2.42 -2.35 4.86
N GLN A 87 -2.88 -2.62 6.08
CA GLN A 87 -2.79 -1.67 7.17
C GLN A 87 -1.33 -1.47 7.57
N ARG A 88 -0.93 -0.22 7.86
CA ARG A 88 0.35 0.11 8.49
C ARG A 88 0.14 1.07 9.66
N TYR A 89 1.17 1.16 10.49
CA TYR A 89 1.22 2.09 11.60
C TYR A 89 2.38 3.06 11.36
N VAL A 90 2.17 4.34 11.69
CA VAL A 90 3.15 5.40 11.49
C VAL A 90 3.23 6.21 12.77
N ARG A 91 4.43 6.42 13.29
CA ARG A 91 4.64 7.35 14.39
C ARG A 91 4.69 8.77 13.85
N TYR A 92 3.93 9.66 14.46
CA TYR A 92 3.91 11.07 14.08
C TYR A 92 3.71 11.95 15.31
N ASP A 93 4.80 12.51 15.83
CA ASP A 93 4.73 13.36 17.01
C ASP A 93 4.20 14.76 16.62
N ASN A 94 3.42 15.38 17.50
CA ASN A 94 2.85 16.72 17.32
C ASN A 94 1.94 16.89 16.09
N MET A 95 1.06 15.92 15.83
CA MET A 95 0.17 15.99 14.68
C MET A 95 -0.76 17.22 14.73
N PRO A 96 -0.90 17.99 13.64
CA PRO A 96 -1.82 19.14 13.60
C PRO A 96 -3.26 18.74 13.90
N ARG A 97 -3.90 19.41 14.87
CA ARG A 97 -5.31 19.16 15.25
C ARG A 97 -6.29 19.26 14.07
N ARG A 98 -5.99 20.13 13.08
CA ARG A 98 -6.81 20.31 11.88
C ARG A 98 -7.02 19.01 11.10
N TRP A 99 -6.03 18.11 11.09
CA TRP A 99 -6.11 16.83 10.37
C TRP A 99 -7.13 15.85 10.95
N ARG A 100 -7.65 16.12 12.16
CA ARG A 100 -8.71 15.31 12.82
C ARG A 100 -8.44 13.80 12.83
N ARG A 101 -7.17 13.38 12.89
CA ARG A 101 -6.81 11.97 13.07
C ARG A 101 -6.72 11.62 14.55
N THR A 102 -7.24 10.45 14.87
CA THR A 102 -7.15 9.90 16.22
C THR A 102 -5.95 8.95 16.29
N PRO A 103 -5.04 9.12 17.25
CA PRO A 103 -3.99 8.15 17.47
C PRO A 103 -4.58 6.81 17.90
N VAL A 104 -3.90 5.73 17.56
CA VAL A 104 -4.24 4.38 17.99
C VAL A 104 -4.01 4.29 19.50
N SER A 105 -4.98 3.74 20.23
CA SER A 105 -4.84 3.64 21.68
C SER A 105 -3.63 2.77 22.07
N PRO A 106 -2.89 3.14 23.13
CA PRO A 106 -1.78 2.34 23.65
C PRO A 106 -2.17 0.89 23.93
N GLU A 107 -3.39 0.63 24.43
CA GLU A 107 -3.90 -0.72 24.69
C GLU A 107 -4.07 -1.52 23.40
N THR A 108 -4.48 -0.88 22.31
CA THR A 108 -4.63 -1.55 21.01
C THR A 108 -3.27 -1.95 20.44
N ILE A 109 -2.26 -1.09 20.60
CA ILE A 109 -0.88 -1.39 20.21
C ILE A 109 -0.34 -2.53 21.08
N ARG A 110 -0.49 -2.45 22.41
CA ARG A 110 -0.07 -3.50 23.35
C ARG A 110 -0.69 -4.85 22.99
N ARG A 111 -2.01 -4.91 22.75
CA ARG A 111 -2.69 -6.14 22.34
C ARG A 111 -2.15 -6.72 21.02
N HIS A 112 -1.82 -5.87 20.05
CA HIS A 112 -1.20 -6.33 18.81
C HIS A 112 0.18 -6.96 19.08
N LEU A 113 1.02 -6.30 19.87
CA LEU A 113 2.34 -6.80 20.24
C LEU A 113 2.26 -8.09 21.06
N ASP A 114 1.35 -8.17 22.03
CA ASP A 114 1.14 -9.38 22.85
C ASP A 114 0.70 -10.57 21.98
N ASN A 115 -0.16 -10.34 20.99
CA ASN A 115 -0.57 -11.37 20.03
C ASN A 115 0.62 -11.86 19.18
N ILE A 116 1.50 -10.95 18.75
CA ILE A 116 2.71 -11.30 17.99
C ILE A 116 3.67 -12.10 18.86
N GLU A 117 3.96 -11.64 20.09
CA GLU A 117 4.80 -12.35 21.06
C GLU A 117 4.25 -13.76 21.33
N SER A 118 2.94 -13.90 21.52
CA SER A 118 2.27 -15.19 21.72
C SER A 118 2.42 -16.11 20.50
N GLN A 119 2.26 -15.59 19.28
CA GLN A 119 2.46 -16.36 18.06
C GLN A 119 3.92 -16.80 17.88
N ILE A 120 4.87 -15.92 18.17
CA ILE A 120 6.32 -16.23 18.14
C ILE A 120 6.64 -17.29 19.18
N ARG A 121 6.13 -17.20 20.40
CA ARG A 121 6.39 -18.23 21.43
C ARG A 121 5.82 -19.59 21.04
N ARG A 122 4.59 -19.62 20.53
CA ARG A 122 3.90 -20.87 20.13
C ARG A 122 4.54 -21.53 18.91
N ARG A 123 4.96 -20.74 17.91
CA ARG A 123 5.50 -21.24 16.63
C ARG A 123 7.03 -21.28 16.60
N GLY A 124 7.69 -20.37 17.31
CA GLY A 124 9.11 -20.09 17.24
C GLY A 124 9.99 -21.20 17.79
N ALA A 125 9.60 -21.91 18.85
CA ALA A 125 10.45 -22.98 19.39
C ALA A 125 10.67 -24.13 18.37
N ARG A 126 9.63 -24.52 17.62
CA ARG A 126 9.72 -25.58 16.59
C ARG A 126 10.25 -25.07 15.25
N ILE A 127 9.81 -23.88 14.82
CA ILE A 127 10.21 -23.31 13.52
C ILE A 127 11.66 -22.79 13.57
N MET A 128 12.09 -22.15 14.67
CA MET A 128 13.47 -21.64 14.80
C MET A 128 14.51 -22.72 15.12
N ALA A 129 14.10 -23.98 15.32
CA ALA A 129 15.02 -25.08 15.56
C ALA A 129 15.84 -25.42 14.29
N THR A 130 15.30 -25.16 13.10
CA THR A 130 15.97 -25.44 11.82
C THR A 130 16.42 -24.15 11.12
N LYS A 131 17.49 -24.21 10.31
CA LYS A 131 17.95 -23.05 9.51
C LYS A 131 16.84 -22.52 8.59
N ALA A 132 16.09 -23.41 7.95
CA ALA A 132 14.98 -23.04 7.07
C ALA A 132 13.84 -22.35 7.81
N GLY A 133 13.45 -22.86 8.98
CA GLY A 133 12.40 -22.23 9.76
C GLY A 133 12.85 -20.92 10.43
N ARG A 134 14.13 -20.76 10.79
CA ARG A 134 14.68 -19.43 11.18
C ARG A 134 14.51 -18.41 10.07
N ALA A 135 14.83 -18.76 8.82
CA ALA A 135 14.65 -17.88 7.68
C ALA A 135 13.16 -17.53 7.48
N ALA A 136 12.26 -18.51 7.55
CA ALA A 136 10.82 -18.28 7.42
C ALA A 136 10.25 -17.41 8.54
N ALA A 137 10.67 -17.62 9.79
CA ALA A 137 10.25 -16.81 10.93
C ALA A 137 10.73 -15.36 10.80
N ARG A 138 11.98 -15.14 10.36
CA ARG A 138 12.50 -13.81 10.06
C ARG A 138 11.69 -13.10 8.98
N SER A 139 11.38 -13.78 7.88
CA SER A 139 10.53 -13.21 6.83
C SER A 139 9.11 -12.91 7.32
N TRP A 140 8.53 -13.75 8.19
CA TRP A 140 7.20 -13.50 8.74
C TRP A 140 7.15 -12.28 9.67
N ILE A 141 8.11 -12.14 10.59
CA ILE A 141 8.21 -10.98 11.50
C ILE A 141 8.31 -9.68 10.71
N LYS A 142 9.10 -9.69 9.64
CA LYS A 142 9.29 -8.56 8.74
C LYS A 142 7.99 -8.08 8.05
N LEU A 143 6.97 -8.92 7.97
CA LEU A 143 5.68 -8.60 7.35
C LEU A 143 4.64 -8.10 8.35
N VAL A 144 4.98 -7.98 9.64
CA VAL A 144 4.03 -7.60 10.68
C VAL A 144 3.86 -6.08 10.73
N PRO A 145 2.65 -5.55 10.46
CA PRO A 145 2.43 -4.11 10.26
C PRO A 145 2.87 -3.18 11.38
N ILE A 146 2.73 -3.62 12.64
CA ILE A 146 3.05 -2.79 13.81
C ILE A 146 4.54 -2.84 14.15
N LEU A 147 5.24 -3.89 13.70
CA LEU A 147 6.67 -3.98 13.87
C LEU A 147 7.40 -2.94 13.02
N ASN A 148 6.77 -2.40 11.97
CA ASN A 148 7.33 -1.28 11.19
C ASN A 148 7.66 -0.05 12.04
N VAL A 149 6.82 0.27 13.04
CA VAL A 149 7.04 1.44 13.93
C VAL A 149 8.11 1.16 14.98
N ILE A 150 8.26 -0.12 15.34
CA ILE A 150 9.28 -0.62 16.25
C ILE A 150 10.64 -0.70 15.55
N SER A 151 10.65 -1.13 14.28
CA SER A 151 11.84 -1.33 13.48
C SER A 151 12.49 -0.06 13.00
N THR A 152 11.82 1.09 13.11
CA THR A 152 12.43 2.40 12.85
C THR A 152 13.32 2.85 14.02
N ALA A 153 13.10 2.34 15.23
CA ALA A 153 13.86 2.74 16.44
C ALA A 153 15.19 2.00 16.61
N TYR A 154 15.39 0.91 15.85
CA TYR A 154 16.60 0.11 15.84
C TYR A 154 17.02 -0.08 14.38
N ASP A 155 18.31 -0.25 14.10
CA ASP A 155 18.76 -0.86 12.84
C ASP A 155 18.32 -2.34 12.82
N VAL A 156 17.02 -2.62 12.78
CA VAL A 156 16.39 -3.97 12.80
C VAL A 156 16.66 -4.74 11.50
N TYR A 157 17.45 -4.17 10.61
CA TYR A 157 17.83 -4.83 9.37
C TYR A 157 18.68 -6.08 9.62
N ASP A 158 19.29 -6.21 10.81
CA ASP A 158 19.95 -7.42 11.33
C ASP A 158 19.32 -7.93 12.64
N ILE A 159 18.07 -8.42 12.62
CA ILE A 159 17.57 -9.35 13.67
C ILE A 159 18.40 -10.64 13.59
N GLY A 160 19.52 -10.63 14.32
CA GLY A 160 20.66 -11.52 14.15
C GLY A 160 20.54 -12.88 14.82
N SER A 161 19.65 -13.09 15.79
CA SER A 161 19.82 -14.26 16.66
C SER A 161 18.51 -14.83 17.23
N ALA A 162 18.63 -15.93 17.98
CA ALA A 162 17.63 -16.97 18.23
C ALA A 162 16.33 -16.45 18.88
N GLY A 163 15.24 -17.21 18.82
CA GLY A 163 13.86 -16.73 19.13
C GLY A 163 13.59 -16.17 20.53
N ILE A 164 14.58 -16.16 21.42
CA ILE A 164 14.57 -15.43 22.68
C ILE A 164 14.88 -13.94 22.47
N GLU A 165 15.78 -13.59 21.54
CA GLU A 165 16.17 -12.20 21.24
C GLU A 165 15.05 -11.42 20.56
N ILE A 166 14.29 -12.01 19.63
CA ILE A 166 13.13 -11.33 19.00
C ILE A 166 12.07 -10.93 20.04
N VAL A 167 11.80 -11.79 21.02
CA VAL A 167 10.85 -11.47 22.09
C VAL A 167 11.42 -10.35 22.98
N GLN A 168 12.73 -10.35 23.23
CA GLN A 168 13.39 -9.27 23.96
C GLN A 168 13.41 -7.96 23.16
N GLU A 169 13.64 -7.98 21.85
CA GLU A 169 13.56 -6.85 20.94
C GLU A 169 12.14 -6.26 20.93
N ILE A 170 11.10 -7.10 20.81
CA ILE A 170 9.70 -6.64 20.91
C ILE A 170 9.43 -5.99 22.28
N ARG A 171 9.99 -6.54 23.37
CA ARG A 171 9.84 -5.97 24.71
C ARG A 171 10.60 -4.66 24.88
N GLN A 172 11.84 -4.55 24.39
CA GLN A 172 12.62 -3.31 24.42
C GLN A 172 11.97 -2.25 23.54
N ALA A 173 11.53 -2.62 22.34
CA ALA A 173 10.79 -1.75 21.47
C ALA A 173 9.47 -1.28 22.08
N ARG A 174 8.77 -2.15 22.83
CA ARG A 174 7.58 -1.77 23.61
C ARG A 174 7.90 -0.73 24.69
N GLN A 175 9.10 -0.78 25.29
CA GLN A 175 9.55 0.23 26.26
C GLN A 175 9.92 1.56 25.59
N GLN A 176 10.44 1.50 24.36
CA GLN A 176 10.82 2.67 23.57
C GLN A 176 9.66 3.27 22.76
N LEU A 177 8.57 2.52 22.62
CA LEU A 177 7.36 2.94 21.93
C LEU A 177 6.72 4.11 22.68
N SER A 178 7.07 5.30 22.23
CA SER A 178 6.65 6.59 22.74
C SER A 178 6.10 7.41 21.57
N GLY A 179 5.26 8.39 21.89
CA GLY A 179 4.64 9.24 20.88
C GLY A 179 3.33 8.70 20.31
N ASP A 180 2.71 9.52 19.47
CA ASP A 180 1.42 9.22 18.86
C ASP A 180 1.61 8.35 17.62
N ILE A 181 0.85 7.25 17.54
CA ILE A 181 0.87 6.32 16.42
C ILE A 181 -0.44 6.38 15.68
N TYR A 182 -0.38 6.52 14.37
CA TYR A 182 -1.54 6.62 13.50
C TYR A 182 -1.62 5.41 12.59
N ARG A 183 -2.86 4.98 12.32
CA ARG A 183 -3.12 3.94 11.34
C ARG A 183 -3.21 4.56 9.96
N VAL A 184 -2.48 3.99 9.02
CA VAL A 184 -2.59 4.29 7.60
C VAL A 184 -2.93 3.03 6.82
N ARG A 185 -3.52 3.20 5.63
CA ARG A 185 -3.84 2.09 4.75
C ARG A 185 -3.76 2.57 3.29
N PRO A 186 -2.60 2.43 2.65
CA PRO A 186 -2.47 2.69 1.23
C PRO A 186 -3.25 1.68 0.39
N ASP A 187 -3.75 2.12 -0.77
CA ASP A 187 -4.36 1.18 -1.72
C ASP A 187 -3.34 0.16 -2.22
N VAL A 188 -2.15 0.61 -2.60
CA VAL A 188 -1.03 -0.26 -3.01
C VAL A 188 0.27 0.24 -2.40
N ALA A 189 0.88 -0.57 -1.53
CA ALA A 189 2.25 -0.39 -1.08
C ALA A 189 3.17 -1.39 -1.77
N VAL A 190 4.42 -1.00 -1.98
CA VAL A 190 5.50 -1.90 -2.43
C VAL A 190 6.43 -2.12 -1.26
N GLU A 191 6.61 -3.37 -0.87
CA GLU A 191 7.56 -3.76 0.16
C GLU A 191 8.72 -4.55 -0.42
N GLY A 192 9.94 -4.30 0.04
CA GLY A 192 11.09 -5.13 -0.29
C GLY A 192 10.98 -6.55 0.30
N ALA A 193 11.93 -7.42 -0.05
CA ALA A 193 12.00 -8.79 0.48
C ALA A 193 12.09 -8.87 2.03
N ASN A 194 12.44 -7.77 2.67
CA ASN A 194 12.55 -7.61 4.12
C ASN A 194 11.37 -6.85 4.76
N GLY A 195 10.26 -6.62 4.05
CA GLY A 195 9.10 -5.87 4.55
C GLY A 195 9.28 -4.34 4.60
N GLN A 196 10.47 -3.85 4.24
CA GLN A 196 10.75 -2.42 4.12
C GLN A 196 9.80 -1.78 3.10
N LEU A 197 9.11 -0.71 3.49
CA LEU A 197 8.32 0.06 2.54
C LEU A 197 9.23 0.77 1.54
N GLN A 198 9.01 0.53 0.25
CA GLN A 198 9.77 1.11 -0.85
C GLN A 198 8.97 2.16 -1.62
N SER A 199 7.65 2.01 -1.71
CA SER A 199 6.78 2.93 -2.43
C SER A 199 5.33 2.83 -1.95
N ILE A 200 4.57 3.92 -2.08
CA ILE A 200 3.13 3.97 -1.84
C ILE A 200 2.43 4.55 -3.08
N TYR A 201 1.33 3.90 -3.49
CA TYR A 201 0.39 4.38 -4.50
C TYR A 201 -1.03 4.35 -3.94
N ASP A 202 -1.80 5.41 -4.19
CA ASP A 202 -3.19 5.56 -3.74
C ASP A 202 -4.07 5.99 -4.92
N PHE A 203 -5.16 5.26 -5.16
CA PHE A 203 -6.10 5.59 -6.23
C PHE A 203 -6.97 6.76 -5.77
N LYS A 204 -7.06 7.79 -6.62
CA LYS A 204 -7.92 8.94 -6.40
C LYS A 204 -8.89 9.08 -7.57
N PHE A 205 -10.04 8.43 -7.43
CA PHE A 205 -11.13 8.48 -8.40
C PHE A 205 -11.79 9.87 -8.45
N ASP A 206 -12.68 10.08 -9.41
CA ASP A 206 -13.32 11.38 -9.62
C ASP A 206 -14.05 11.84 -8.34
N GLY A 207 -13.63 12.97 -7.76
CA GLY A 207 -14.16 13.50 -6.50
C GLY A 207 -13.49 12.98 -5.22
N ASP A 208 -12.56 12.03 -5.33
CA ASP A 208 -11.72 11.57 -4.22
C ASP A 208 -10.44 12.40 -4.14
N GLN A 209 -10.02 12.72 -2.92
CA GLN A 209 -8.85 13.55 -2.61
C GLN A 209 -8.08 12.94 -1.44
N TRP A 210 -6.85 13.42 -1.23
CA TRP A 210 -6.16 13.12 0.01
C TRP A 210 -6.97 13.62 1.19
N GLN A 211 -7.25 12.72 2.13
CA GLN A 211 -7.74 13.15 3.44
C GLN A 211 -6.64 13.97 4.11
N GLU A 212 -7.01 14.95 4.93
CA GLU A 212 -6.03 15.78 5.63
C GLU A 212 -5.01 14.91 6.41
N GLY A 213 -3.72 15.23 6.27
CA GLY A 213 -2.62 14.49 6.89
C GLY A 213 -2.29 13.14 6.27
N GLN A 214 -3.06 12.65 5.27
CA GLN A 214 -2.82 11.33 4.67
C GLN A 214 -1.48 11.29 3.95
N GLU A 215 -1.22 12.30 3.11
CA GLU A 215 0.00 12.38 2.32
C GLU A 215 1.23 12.51 3.23
N GLU A 216 1.15 13.32 4.28
CA GLU A 216 2.22 13.51 5.24
C GLU A 216 2.50 12.24 6.05
N LEU A 217 1.47 11.50 6.47
CA LEU A 217 1.65 10.22 7.16
C LEU A 217 2.25 9.16 6.22
N TYR A 218 1.88 9.15 4.93
CA TYR A 218 2.47 8.23 3.96
C TYR A 218 3.94 8.58 3.69
N ARG A 219 4.24 9.86 3.51
CA ARG A 219 5.61 10.38 3.36
C ARG A 219 6.46 10.04 4.57
N LYS A 220 5.94 10.23 5.78
CA LYS A 220 6.61 9.84 7.03
C LYS A 220 6.88 8.34 7.08
N SER A 221 5.91 7.51 6.67
CA SER A 221 6.12 6.06 6.60
C SER A 221 7.23 5.66 5.62
N LEU A 222 7.36 6.35 4.48
CA LEU A 222 8.40 6.10 3.48
C LEU A 222 9.78 6.56 3.99
N GLN A 223 9.84 7.71 4.66
CA GLN A 223 11.03 8.24 5.33
C GLN A 223 11.53 7.27 6.41
N ASP A 224 10.64 6.81 7.27
CA ASP A 224 10.95 5.85 8.35
C ASP A 224 11.41 4.49 7.82
N SER A 225 11.08 4.18 6.56
CA SER A 225 11.54 2.98 5.88
C SER A 225 12.78 3.21 5.02
N ASN A 226 13.37 4.41 5.03
CA ASN A 226 14.49 4.80 4.17
C ASN A 226 14.22 4.47 2.68
N ALA A 227 12.99 4.68 2.22
CA ALA A 227 12.61 4.45 0.83
C ALA A 227 13.41 5.37 -0.11
N ALA A 228 13.81 4.85 -1.27
CA ALA A 228 14.56 5.62 -2.26
C ALA A 228 13.74 6.78 -2.85
N ASP A 229 12.43 6.57 -3.04
CA ASP A 229 11.47 7.66 -3.27
C ASP A 229 10.59 7.82 -2.03
N GLN A 230 10.71 8.98 -1.38
CA GLN A 230 9.95 9.28 -0.16
C GLN A 230 8.59 9.91 -0.46
N ARG A 231 8.24 10.11 -1.74
CA ARG A 231 6.97 10.72 -2.14
C ARG A 231 5.91 9.65 -2.33
N PRO A 232 4.75 9.74 -1.64
CA PRO A 232 3.61 8.93 -2.01
C PRO A 232 3.09 9.34 -3.40
N HIS A 233 2.55 8.38 -4.13
CA HIS A 233 2.06 8.60 -5.49
C HIS A 233 0.53 8.54 -5.53
N GLN A 234 -0.08 9.60 -6.05
CA GLN A 234 -1.49 9.58 -6.41
C GLN A 234 -1.66 8.99 -7.81
N VAL A 235 -2.54 8.01 -7.96
CA VAL A 235 -2.97 7.49 -9.27
C VAL A 235 -4.36 8.06 -9.52
N ASN A 236 -4.47 9.03 -10.42
CA ASN A 236 -5.74 9.73 -10.71
C ASN A 236 -6.11 9.65 -12.20
N SER A 237 -7.40 9.83 -12.48
CA SER A 237 -7.99 9.68 -13.82
C SER A 237 -7.38 10.63 -14.86
N ALA A 238 -7.07 11.86 -14.45
CA ALA A 238 -6.48 12.89 -15.30
C ALA A 238 -5.05 12.54 -15.71
N GLU A 239 -4.17 12.24 -14.75
CA GLU A 239 -2.78 11.83 -15.03
C GLU A 239 -2.71 10.50 -15.79
N CYS A 240 -3.68 9.61 -15.60
CA CYS A 240 -3.77 8.33 -16.32
C CYS A 240 -4.40 8.45 -17.72
N GLY A 241 -4.97 9.60 -18.09
CA GLY A 241 -5.59 9.82 -19.39
C GLY A 241 -6.80 8.93 -19.65
N CYS A 242 -7.64 8.68 -18.64
CA CYS A 242 -8.76 7.75 -18.75
C CYS A 242 -9.94 8.26 -19.60
N ASP A 243 -9.94 9.53 -20.02
CA ASP A 243 -11.00 10.20 -20.80
C ASP A 243 -10.96 9.94 -22.32
N GLY A 244 -10.20 8.93 -22.78
CA GLY A 244 -10.12 8.59 -24.21
C GLY A 244 -11.47 8.24 -24.85
N PRO A 245 -11.65 8.42 -26.18
CA PRO A 245 -12.95 8.21 -26.82
C PRO A 245 -13.47 6.79 -26.59
N ALA A 246 -14.67 6.67 -26.00
CA ALA A 246 -15.44 5.45 -26.05
C ALA A 246 -15.84 5.21 -27.51
N ASN A 247 -15.32 4.16 -28.15
CA ASN A 247 -15.88 3.69 -29.41
C ASN A 247 -17.27 3.12 -29.13
N ILE A 248 -18.27 3.98 -29.02
CA ILE A 248 -19.66 3.59 -29.18
C ILE A 248 -19.84 3.42 -30.68
N ARG A 249 -19.64 2.20 -31.19
CA ARG A 249 -20.21 1.82 -32.49
C ARG A 249 -21.73 1.80 -32.32
N SER A 250 -22.36 2.97 -32.37
CA SER A 250 -23.74 3.06 -32.85
C SER A 250 -23.65 2.86 -34.36
N GLY A 251 -23.64 1.59 -34.78
CA GLY A 251 -23.90 1.24 -36.16
C GLY A 251 -25.21 1.91 -36.56
N GLY A 252 -25.13 2.76 -37.59
CA GLY A 252 -26.29 3.38 -38.17
C GLY A 252 -27.28 2.32 -38.63
N ALA A 253 -28.54 2.54 -38.28
CA ALA A 253 -29.68 1.99 -38.99
C ALA A 253 -30.87 2.91 -38.72
N LEU A 254 -30.88 4.07 -39.38
CA LEU A 254 -32.09 4.73 -39.84
C LEU A 254 -31.73 5.53 -41.10
N SER A 255 -31.95 4.88 -42.25
CA SER A 255 -32.28 5.49 -43.53
C SER A 255 -33.50 4.76 -44.03
#